data_AF-A0A9Q3L3S3-F1
#
_entry.id   AF-A0A9Q3L3S3-F1
#
_cell.length_a   1.000
_cell.length_b   1.000
_cell.length_c   1.000
_cell.angle_alpha   90.00
_cell.angle_beta   90.00
_cell.angle_gamma   90.00
#
_symmetry.space_group_name_H-M   'P 1'
#
loop_
_entity.id
_entity.type
_entity.pdbx_description
1 polymer ?
#
loop_
_entity_poly.entity_id
_entity_poly.type
_entity_poly.pdbx_seq_one_letter_code
_entity_poly.pdbx_strand_id
1 'polypeptide(L)'
;MQNSFKYAKERWDKSHKPPDFKIGDLVLVSTLNFNNIKGPKKLKDSFAGPFMIKALHGPNAVQLELTGELMNKHPTFPVSLIKPYSSSDKELFPLRNKPPLEIPPLEEGEEKKIVKVFK
;
A
#
# COMPACT_ATOMS: atom_id res chain seq x y z
N MET A 1 24.96 -30.40 -12.37
CA MET A 1 24.17 -29.16 -12.18
C MET A 1 22.66 -29.39 -12.16
N GLN A 2 22.08 -30.26 -13.01
CA GLN A 2 20.62 -30.51 -13.03
C GLN A 2 19.98 -30.90 -11.68
N ASN A 3 20.69 -31.62 -10.81
CA ASN A 3 20.13 -32.07 -9.51
C ASN A 3 19.87 -30.91 -8.53
N SER A 4 20.66 -29.83 -8.60
CA SER A 4 20.48 -28.66 -7.73
C SER A 4 19.22 -27.86 -8.09
N PHE A 5 18.97 -27.66 -9.40
CA PHE A 5 17.76 -26.98 -9.87
C PHE A 5 16.49 -27.75 -9.54
N LYS A 6 16.52 -29.08 -9.64
CA LYS A 6 15.39 -29.93 -9.24
C LYS A 6 15.08 -29.79 -7.74
N TYR A 7 16.11 -29.85 -6.90
CA TYR A 7 15.96 -29.70 -5.45
C TYR A 7 15.37 -28.33 -5.06
N ALA A 8 15.84 -27.25 -5.68
CA ALA A 8 15.33 -25.91 -5.43
C ALA A 8 13.85 -25.77 -5.86
N LYS A 9 13.50 -26.31 -7.03
CA LYS A 9 12.13 -26.30 -7.55
C LYS A 9 11.17 -27.07 -6.63
N GLU A 10 11.51 -28.30 -6.26
CA GLU A 10 10.66 -29.15 -5.40
C GLU A 10 10.39 -28.51 -4.04
N ARG A 11 11.41 -27.87 -3.44
CA ARG A 11 11.26 -27.11 -2.19
C ARG A 11 10.31 -25.92 -2.34
N TRP A 12 10.46 -25.18 -3.43
CA TRP A 12 9.62 -24.02 -3.70
C TRP A 12 8.17 -24.44 -3.93
N ASP A 13 7.93 -25.40 -4.83
CA ASP A 13 6.60 -25.88 -5.17
C ASP A 13 5.88 -26.48 -3.94
N LYS A 14 6.62 -27.03 -2.97
CA LYS A 14 6.04 -27.58 -1.73
C LYS A 14 5.51 -26.53 -0.76
N SER A 15 6.14 -25.36 -0.68
CA SER A 15 5.79 -24.32 0.32
C SER A 15 5.08 -23.12 -0.30
N HIS A 16 5.32 -22.83 -1.57
CA HIS A 16 4.77 -21.69 -2.27
C HIS A 16 3.32 -21.96 -2.65
N LYS A 17 2.43 -21.09 -2.16
CA LYS A 17 1.04 -21.05 -2.60
C LYS A 17 0.83 -19.73 -3.33
N PRO A 18 0.45 -19.74 -4.62
CA PRO A 18 0.08 -18.51 -5.29
C PRO A 18 -1.13 -17.91 -4.57
N PRO A 19 -1.14 -16.58 -4.31
CA PRO A 19 -2.31 -15.93 -3.76
C PRO A 19 -3.43 -15.91 -4.82
N ASP A 20 -4.57 -16.51 -4.49
CA ASP A 20 -5.76 -16.48 -5.33
C ASP A 20 -6.51 -15.16 -5.09
N PHE A 21 -6.58 -14.34 -6.14
CA PHE A 21 -7.34 -13.09 -6.14
C PHE A 21 -8.56 -13.21 -7.03
N LYS A 22 -9.67 -12.60 -6.62
CA LYS A 22 -10.90 -12.52 -7.42
C LYS A 22 -11.26 -11.07 -7.71
N ILE A 23 -11.99 -10.88 -8.80
CA ILE A 23 -12.57 -9.58 -9.13
C ILE A 23 -13.54 -9.20 -8.01
N GLY A 24 -13.43 -7.96 -7.52
CA GLY A 24 -14.20 -7.46 -6.37
C GLY A 24 -13.52 -7.60 -5.01
N ASP A 25 -12.43 -8.35 -4.89
CA ASP A 25 -11.68 -8.41 -3.63
C ASP A 25 -11.03 -7.07 -3.31
N LEU A 26 -10.95 -6.76 -2.01
CA LEU A 26 -10.24 -5.59 -1.51
C LEU A 26 -8.79 -5.96 -1.24
N VAL A 27 -7.88 -5.11 -1.69
CA VAL A 27 -6.44 -5.32 -1.56
C VAL A 27 -5.70 -4.05 -1.24
N LEU A 28 -4.55 -4.20 -0.58
CA LEU A 28 -3.62 -3.14 -0.25
C LEU A 28 -2.47 -3.11 -1.25
N VAL A 29 -2.03 -1.92 -1.66
CA VAL A 29 -0.89 -1.75 -2.59
C VAL A 29 0.35 -1.30 -1.82
N SER A 30 1.48 -1.95 -2.08
CA SER A 30 2.76 -1.63 -1.42
C SER A 30 3.28 -0.25 -1.83
N THR A 31 3.66 0.59 -0.86
CA THR A 31 4.19 1.95 -1.09
C THR A 31 5.72 1.99 -1.32
N LEU A 32 6.37 0.82 -1.35
CA LEU A 32 7.84 0.70 -1.42
C LEU A 32 8.45 1.42 -2.63
N ASN A 33 7.80 1.30 -3.79
CA ASN A 33 8.28 1.87 -5.05
C ASN A 33 7.74 3.27 -5.34
N PHE A 34 6.99 3.86 -4.40
CA PHE A 34 6.36 5.15 -4.59
C PHE A 34 7.15 6.25 -3.89
N ASN A 35 7.67 7.17 -4.71
CA ASN A 35 8.41 8.35 -4.23
C ASN A 35 7.51 9.57 -4.00
N ASN A 36 6.31 9.59 -4.58
CA ASN A 36 5.42 10.75 -4.59
C ASN A 36 4.25 10.64 -3.60
N ILE A 37 4.31 9.67 -2.68
CA ILE A 37 3.31 9.53 -1.59
C ILE A 37 3.66 10.53 -0.50
N LYS A 38 2.64 11.14 0.11
CA LYS A 38 2.82 12.23 1.07
C LYS A 38 3.57 11.74 2.32
N GLY A 39 4.55 12.53 2.78
CA GLY A 39 5.24 12.33 4.05
C GLY A 39 6.61 11.63 3.96
N PRO A 40 7.37 11.63 5.07
CA PRO A 40 8.70 11.05 5.10
C PRO A 40 8.66 9.51 5.08
N LYS A 41 9.65 8.88 4.45
CA LYS A 41 9.74 7.41 4.26
C LYS A 41 9.55 6.59 5.55
N LYS A 42 9.92 7.14 6.71
CA LYS A 42 9.79 6.47 8.02
C LYS A 42 8.38 6.54 8.63
N LEU A 43 7.59 7.56 8.30
CA LEU A 43 6.25 7.77 8.87
C LEU A 43 5.13 7.40 7.91
N LYS A 44 5.43 7.23 6.61
CA LYS A 44 4.42 6.79 5.64
C LYS A 44 4.07 5.33 5.85
N ASP A 45 2.81 5.00 5.61
CA ASP A 45 2.35 3.62 5.64
C ASP A 45 3.05 2.80 4.55
N SER A 46 3.44 1.57 4.89
CA SER A 46 4.09 0.65 3.93
C SER A 46 3.13 0.13 2.86
N PHE A 47 1.83 0.24 3.11
CA PHE A 47 0.76 -0.16 2.21
C PHE A 47 -0.30 0.94 2.17
N ALA A 48 -0.73 1.30 0.99
CA ALA A 48 -1.80 2.27 0.78
C ALA A 48 -3.10 1.52 0.49
N GLY A 49 -4.18 2.02 1.10
CA GLY A 49 -5.60 1.89 0.74
C GLY A 49 -6.14 0.48 0.48
N PRO A 50 -7.35 0.14 0.95
CA PRO A 50 -8.08 -0.95 0.32
C PRO A 50 -8.58 -0.47 -1.06
N PHE A 51 -8.05 -1.05 -2.12
CA PHE A 51 -8.49 -0.87 -3.49
C PHE A 51 -9.23 -2.11 -3.97
N MET A 52 -10.21 -1.92 -4.83
CA MET A 52 -10.97 -3.03 -5.41
C MET A 52 -10.28 -3.57 -6.64
N ILE A 53 -10.25 -4.89 -6.79
CA ILE A 53 -9.78 -5.54 -8.02
C ILE A 53 -10.84 -5.39 -9.11
N LYS A 54 -10.48 -4.68 -10.19
CA LYS A 54 -11.33 -4.48 -11.37
C LYS A 54 -11.18 -5.61 -12.39
N ALA A 55 -9.96 -6.07 -12.63
CA ALA A 55 -9.68 -7.15 -13.58
C ALA A 55 -8.40 -7.92 -13.22
N LEU A 56 -8.29 -9.15 -13.69
CA LEU A 56 -7.10 -9.99 -13.54
C LEU A 56 -6.44 -10.16 -14.91
N HIS A 57 -5.18 -9.74 -15.03
CA HIS A 57 -4.35 -9.89 -16.23
C HIS A 57 -3.44 -11.10 -16.07
N GLY A 58 -4.05 -12.29 -16.08
CA GLY A 58 -3.37 -13.56 -15.84
C GLY A 58 -3.03 -13.78 -14.35
N PRO A 59 -2.10 -14.71 -14.05
CA PRO A 59 -1.81 -15.11 -12.67
C PRO A 59 -0.95 -14.09 -11.91
N ASN A 60 -0.23 -13.22 -12.62
CA ASN A 60 0.82 -12.38 -12.02
C ASN A 60 0.45 -10.90 -11.92
N ALA A 61 -0.58 -10.44 -12.63
CA ALA A 61 -0.92 -9.03 -12.69
C ALA A 61 -2.41 -8.78 -12.44
N VAL A 62 -2.70 -7.75 -11.67
CA VAL A 62 -4.05 -7.40 -11.21
C VAL A 62 -4.27 -5.93 -11.50
N GLN A 63 -5.42 -5.59 -12.08
CA GLN A 63 -5.84 -4.22 -12.30
C GLN A 63 -6.75 -3.77 -11.17
N LEU A 64 -6.37 -2.65 -10.54
CA LEU A 64 -7.06 -2.07 -9.39
C LEU A 64 -7.80 -0.79 -9.78
N GLU A 65 -8.85 -0.49 -9.03
CA GLU A 65 -9.49 0.82 -9.04
C GLU A 65 -8.80 1.74 -8.03
N LEU A 66 -7.83 2.53 -8.51
CA LEU A 66 -7.04 3.43 -7.67
C LEU A 66 -7.80 4.73 -7.37
N THR A 67 -7.70 5.18 -6.13
CA THR A 67 -8.28 6.44 -5.64
C THR A 67 -7.27 7.20 -4.78
N GLY A 68 -7.56 8.48 -4.48
CA GLY A 68 -6.73 9.31 -3.61
C GLY A 68 -5.33 9.59 -4.18
N GLU A 69 -4.29 9.40 -3.38
CA GLU A 69 -2.89 9.72 -3.74
C GLU A 69 -2.36 8.90 -4.94
N LEU A 70 -2.99 7.76 -5.24
CA LEU A 70 -2.57 6.82 -6.26
C LEU A 70 -3.36 6.93 -7.57
N MET A 71 -4.34 7.83 -7.66
CA MET A 71 -5.20 8.00 -8.83
C MET A 71 -4.43 8.23 -10.14
N ASN A 72 -3.30 8.95 -10.07
CA ASN A 72 -2.47 9.28 -11.24
C ASN A 72 -1.44 8.17 -11.59
N LYS A 73 -1.49 7.02 -10.93
CA LYS A 73 -0.55 5.91 -11.13
C LYS A 73 -1.18 4.84 -12.00
N HIS A 74 -0.34 4.00 -12.60
CA HIS A 74 -0.82 2.91 -13.43
C HIS A 74 -1.64 1.92 -12.58
N PRO A 75 -2.87 1.54 -12.99
CA PRO A 75 -3.77 0.75 -12.17
C PRO A 75 -3.38 -0.73 -12.08
N THR A 76 -2.53 -1.23 -12.98
CA THR A 76 -2.09 -2.63 -12.97
C THR A 76 -0.85 -2.81 -12.12
N PHE A 77 -0.92 -3.74 -11.17
CA PHE A 77 0.18 -4.11 -10.28
C PHE A 77 0.46 -5.61 -10.32
N PRO A 78 1.73 -6.02 -10.10
CA PRO A 78 2.05 -7.41 -9.91
C PRO A 78 1.54 -7.92 -8.56
N VAL A 79 1.15 -9.19 -8.49
CA VAL A 79 0.64 -9.86 -7.27
C VAL A 79 1.59 -9.74 -6.08
N SER A 80 2.90 -9.65 -6.31
CA SER A 80 3.91 -9.49 -5.24
C SER A 80 3.86 -8.13 -4.54
N LEU A 81 3.31 -7.10 -5.20
CA LEU A 81 3.17 -5.75 -4.63
C LEU A 81 1.78 -5.50 -4.03
N ILE A 82 0.93 -6.53 -4.02
CA ILE A 82 -0.44 -6.47 -3.55
C ILE A 82 -0.59 -7.40 -2.35
N LYS A 83 -1.39 -6.99 -1.37
CA LYS A 83 -1.72 -7.80 -0.20
C LYS A 83 -3.24 -7.88 -0.02
N PRO A 84 -3.84 -9.04 0.28
CA PRO A 84 -5.26 -9.13 0.62
C PRO A 84 -5.62 -8.22 1.79
N TYR A 85 -6.71 -7.47 1.66
CA TYR A 85 -7.24 -6.65 2.76
C TYR A 85 -8.10 -7.51 3.69
N SER A 86 -7.85 -7.42 4.99
CA SER A 86 -8.66 -8.06 6.03
C SER A 86 -9.18 -6.97 6.94
N SER A 87 -10.51 -6.81 6.98
CA SER A 87 -11.15 -5.89 7.90
C SER A 87 -11.04 -6.43 9.32
N SER A 88 -10.80 -5.55 10.29
CA SER A 88 -10.84 -5.93 11.70
C SER A 88 -12.28 -6.17 12.14
N ASP A 89 -12.53 -7.31 12.77
CA ASP A 89 -13.83 -7.64 13.37
C ASP A 89 -14.14 -6.72 14.55
N LYS A 90 -15.22 -5.95 14.42
CA LYS A 90 -15.62 -4.96 15.43
C LYS A 90 -16.09 -5.60 16.73
N GLU A 91 -16.67 -6.80 16.67
CA GLU A 91 -17.16 -7.54 17.83
C GLU A 91 -16.00 -8.08 18.68
N LEU A 92 -14.95 -8.61 18.03
CA LEU A 92 -13.77 -9.14 18.72
C LEU A 92 -12.84 -8.02 19.23
N PHE A 93 -12.81 -6.88 18.54
CA PHE A 93 -11.88 -5.79 18.85
C PHE A 93 -12.58 -4.41 18.94
N PRO A 94 -13.49 -4.20 19.90
CA PRO A 94 -14.27 -2.97 20.01
C PRO A 94 -13.41 -1.71 20.28
N LEU A 95 -12.23 -1.88 20.88
CA LEU A 95 -11.31 -0.79 21.25
C LEU A 95 -10.40 -0.31 20.09
N ARG A 96 -10.43 -0.95 18.91
CA ARG A 96 -9.57 -0.58 17.76
C ARG A 96 -10.06 0.63 16.96
N ASN A 97 -11.18 1.23 17.34
CA ASN A 97 -11.68 2.43 16.68
C ASN A 97 -10.68 3.58 16.88
N LYS A 98 -10.02 4.03 15.80
CA LYS A 98 -9.16 5.22 15.86
C LYS A 98 -10.06 6.42 16.17
N PRO A 99 -9.81 7.18 17.25
CA PRO A 99 -10.51 8.44 17.46
C PRO A 99 -10.21 9.38 16.29
N PRO A 100 -11.16 10.23 15.87
CA PRO A 100 -10.90 11.27 14.89
C PRO A 100 -9.68 12.09 15.31
N LEU A 101 -8.75 12.34 14.37
CA LEU A 101 -7.60 13.20 14.64
C LEU A 101 -8.11 14.62 14.84
N GLU A 102 -8.04 15.15 16.06
CA GLU A 102 -8.27 16.56 16.33
C GLU A 102 -7.11 17.36 15.74
N ILE A 103 -7.36 18.07 14.64
CA ILE A 103 -6.37 18.96 14.05
C ILE A 103 -6.32 20.20 14.97
N PRO A 104 -5.17 20.51 15.60
CA PRO A 104 -5.07 21.71 16.40
C PRO A 104 -5.37 22.94 15.54
N PRO A 105 -5.99 24.00 16.10
CA PRO A 105 -6.21 25.25 15.38
C PRO A 105 -4.90 25.72 14.76
N LEU A 106 -4.92 26.02 13.47
CA LEU A 106 -3.77 26.60 12.78
C LEU A 106 -3.60 28.01 13.34
N GLU A 107 -2.64 28.19 14.25
CA GLU A 107 -2.23 29.54 14.66
C GLU A 107 -1.75 30.28 13.40
N GLU A 108 -2.42 31.36 13.03
CA GLU A 108 -1.97 32.27 11.98
C GLU A 108 -0.60 32.80 12.39
N GLY A 109 0.45 32.16 11.88
CA GLY A 109 1.82 32.55 12.18
C GLY A 109 2.04 33.98 11.71
N GLU A 110 2.36 34.88 12.64
CA GLU A 110 2.77 36.25 12.34
C GLU A 110 3.84 36.22 11.23
N GLU A 111 3.62 36.97 10.16
CA GLU A 111 4.53 37.09 9.03
C GLU A 111 5.91 37.55 9.52
N LYS A 112 6.84 36.61 9.69
CA LYS A 112 8.24 36.94 10.00
C LYS A 112 8.84 37.60 8.77
N LYS A 113 8.86 38.94 8.76
CA LYS A 113 9.58 39.76 7.77
C LYS A 113 11.06 39.36 7.78
N ILE A 114 11.48 38.65 6.74
CA ILE A 114 12.89 38.32 6.52
C ILE A 114 13.61 39.60 6.11
N VAL A 115 14.37 40.19 7.03
CA VAL A 115 15.26 41.30 6.70
C VAL A 115 16.53 40.72 6.08
N LYS A 116 16.69 40.85 4.76
CA LYS A 116 17.95 40.53 4.08
C LYS A 116 19.02 41.53 4.50
N VAL A 117 19.96 41.09 5.33
CA VAL A 117 21.22 41.81 5.56
C VAL A 117 22.21 41.32 4.50
N PHE A 118 22.49 42.15 3.49
CA PHE A 118 23.61 41.93 2.58
C PHE A 118 24.91 42.35 3.27
N LYS A 119 25.94 41.51 3.14
CA LYS A 119 27.31 41.78 3.57
C LYS A 119 28.18 42.02 2.34
#